data_AF-A0A925M007-F1
#
_entry.id   AF-A0A925M007-F1
#
_cell.length_a   1.000
_cell.length_b   1.000
_cell.length_c   1.000
_cell.angle_alpha   90.00
_cell.angle_beta   90.00
_cell.angle_gamma   90.00
#
_symmetry.space_group_name_H-M   'P 1'
#
loop_
_entity.id
_entity.type
_entity.pdbx_description
1 polymer ?
#
loop_
_entity_poly.entity_id
_entity_poly.type
_entity_poly.pdbx_seq_one_letter_code
_entity_poly.pdbx_strand_id
1 'polypeptide(L)'
;MAPQFVDFNADGHVDIFTATFDGSPHVAFGSPEGFQVPQRIMDANGERVLLTQFWNYESKEWDDTDRTIESNSDGQLHCISAVAFDWDDDGDFDLLLGDKNKGRLFRQMNEGTNMVPAFTGKNIPVLTGEAPFELNGGMTAPYLVDWDADGRTDLVCGSFGDSYGDEVGGAVYWYRNIGKIGAPQYAKSVNLIEPSAKGQATATRPDSGLYLDVVDYNGDGSLDLVVGGYSHWTPEQKPLTEDELKHVADLEVQLADVVKAINELRSKALLETQNLSDDEKSAKLQEVYGSDEYRQQMTEYTKLSQELAKVKPTNKREAFV
;
A
#
# COMPACT_ATOMS: atom_id res chain seq x y z
N MET A 1 2.74 0.44 4.57
CA MET A 1 2.32 -0.41 5.70
C MET A 1 2.90 0.25 6.92
N ALA A 2 2.06 0.64 7.88
CA ALA A 2 2.50 1.29 9.12
C ALA A 2 2.33 0.28 10.26
N PRO A 3 3.37 -0.01 11.06
CA PRO A 3 3.25 -0.86 12.22
C PRO A 3 2.61 -0.13 13.40
N GLN A 4 1.97 -0.88 14.28
CA GLN A 4 1.52 -0.46 15.59
C GLN A 4 2.41 -1.12 16.65
N PHE A 5 2.81 -0.35 17.66
CA PHE A 5 3.44 -0.87 18.87
C PHE A 5 2.37 -1.04 19.94
N VAL A 6 2.07 -2.27 20.32
CA VAL A 6 0.95 -2.61 21.21
C VAL A 6 1.25 -3.91 21.95
N ASP A 7 0.81 -4.05 23.19
CA ASP A 7 0.83 -5.34 23.91
C ASP A 7 -0.35 -6.19 23.42
N PHE A 8 -0.18 -6.86 22.28
CA PHE A 8 -1.25 -7.52 21.54
C PHE A 8 -1.80 -8.74 22.28
N ASN A 9 -0.94 -9.46 23.01
CA ASN A 9 -1.32 -10.67 23.74
C ASN A 9 -1.56 -10.45 25.25
N ALA A 10 -1.47 -9.19 25.73
CA ALA A 10 -1.60 -8.82 27.13
C ALA A 10 -0.60 -9.52 28.07
N ASP A 11 0.63 -9.77 27.59
CA ASP A 11 1.69 -10.38 28.40
C ASP A 11 2.56 -9.33 29.14
N GLY A 12 2.30 -8.04 28.91
CA GLY A 12 3.03 -6.92 29.51
C GLY A 12 4.25 -6.47 28.71
N HIS A 13 4.53 -7.08 27.55
CA HIS A 13 5.56 -6.65 26.62
C HIS A 13 4.96 -5.95 25.39
N VAL A 14 5.69 -4.98 24.84
CA VAL A 14 5.27 -4.31 23.62
C VAL A 14 5.58 -5.22 22.42
N ASP A 15 4.59 -5.46 21.59
CA ASP A 15 4.68 -6.19 20.33
C ASP A 15 4.71 -5.24 19.12
N ILE A 16 5.11 -5.76 17.96
CA ILE A 16 4.93 -5.09 16.67
C ILE A 16 3.81 -5.78 15.92
N PHE A 17 2.70 -5.07 15.71
CA PHE A 17 1.58 -5.53 14.91
C PHE A 17 1.53 -4.78 13.57
N THR A 18 1.38 -5.49 12.46
CA THR A 18 1.31 -4.85 11.12
C THR A 18 0.75 -5.81 10.09
N ALA A 19 0.19 -5.29 8.99
CA ALA A 19 -0.01 -6.10 7.79
C ALA A 19 1.21 -6.01 6.86
N THR A 20 1.39 -7.06 6.06
CA THR A 20 2.51 -7.13 5.11
C THR A 20 2.00 -7.18 3.66
N PHE A 21 2.91 -7.06 2.69
CA PHE A 21 2.58 -7.15 1.27
C PHE A 21 1.93 -8.49 0.91
N ASP A 22 2.15 -9.51 1.74
CA ASP A 22 1.59 -10.83 1.55
C ASP A 22 0.05 -10.86 1.62
N GLY A 23 -0.60 -9.80 2.09
CA GLY A 23 -2.06 -9.69 2.18
C GLY A 23 -2.63 -9.99 3.56
N SER A 24 -1.82 -10.12 4.61
CA SER A 24 -2.28 -10.49 5.95
C SER A 24 -1.61 -9.77 7.11
N PRO A 25 -2.33 -9.59 8.25
CA PRO A 25 -1.76 -9.14 9.51
C PRO A 25 -0.77 -10.15 10.09
N HIS A 26 0.26 -9.60 10.74
CA HIS A 26 1.33 -10.28 11.43
C HIS A 26 1.62 -9.61 12.77
N VAL A 27 2.14 -10.40 13.71
CA VAL A 27 2.64 -9.93 14.99
C VAL A 27 4.04 -10.46 15.25
N ALA A 28 4.94 -9.60 15.68
CA ALA A 28 6.22 -9.99 16.26
C ALA A 28 6.14 -9.72 17.77
N PHE A 29 5.98 -10.80 18.55
CA PHE A 29 5.81 -10.70 19.99
C PHE A 29 7.08 -10.19 20.68
N GLY A 30 6.94 -9.25 21.59
CA GLY A 30 8.01 -8.75 22.43
C GLY A 30 8.38 -9.74 23.53
N SER A 31 9.62 -9.66 23.99
CA SER A 31 10.11 -10.33 25.20
C SER A 31 11.25 -9.53 25.81
N PRO A 32 11.73 -9.89 27.01
CA PRO A 32 12.94 -9.28 27.57
C PRO A 32 14.19 -9.37 26.66
N GLU A 33 14.22 -10.33 25.73
CA GLU A 33 15.31 -10.58 24.79
C GLU A 33 15.14 -9.86 23.44
N GLY A 34 14.02 -9.19 23.22
CA GLY A 34 13.67 -8.50 21.97
C GLY A 34 12.43 -9.08 21.29
N PHE A 35 12.27 -8.81 19.99
CA PHE A 35 11.12 -9.29 19.22
C PHE A 35 11.34 -10.70 18.67
N GLN A 36 10.33 -11.54 18.81
CA GLN A 36 10.28 -12.87 18.22
C GLN A 36 10.08 -12.82 16.70
N VAL A 37 10.24 -13.97 16.04
CA VAL A 37 9.96 -14.09 14.61
C VAL A 37 8.50 -13.72 14.34
N PRO A 38 8.21 -12.84 13.36
CA PRO A 38 6.84 -12.48 13.03
C PRO A 38 5.99 -13.69 12.66
N GLN A 39 4.77 -13.73 13.18
CA GLN A 39 3.79 -14.78 12.93
C GLN A 39 2.57 -14.18 12.25
N ARG A 40 1.94 -14.92 11.34
CA ARG A 40 0.65 -14.55 10.75
C ARG A 40 -0.44 -14.65 11.81
N ILE A 41 -1.38 -13.72 11.79
CA ILE A 41 -2.60 -13.87 12.57
C ILE A 41 -3.51 -14.90 11.89
N MET A 42 -4.01 -15.82 12.72
CA MET A 42 -4.98 -16.84 12.34
C MET A 42 -6.31 -16.55 13.03
N ASP A 43 -7.40 -16.98 12.40
CA ASP A 43 -8.71 -16.99 13.02
C ASP A 43 -8.90 -18.19 13.96
N ALA A 44 -10.06 -18.26 14.61
CA ALA A 44 -10.41 -19.32 15.54
C ALA A 44 -10.44 -20.73 14.91
N ASN A 45 -10.52 -20.84 13.57
CA ASN A 45 -10.45 -22.11 12.85
C ASN A 45 -9.02 -22.48 12.42
N GLY A 46 -8.03 -21.65 12.76
CA GLY A 46 -6.63 -21.83 12.35
C GLY A 46 -6.37 -21.39 10.92
N GLU A 47 -7.29 -20.65 10.30
CA GLU A 47 -7.12 -20.14 8.95
C GLU A 47 -6.54 -18.72 8.97
N ARG A 48 -5.71 -18.39 7.97
CA ARG A 48 -5.10 -17.06 7.84
C ARG A 48 -6.17 -15.97 7.72
N VAL A 49 -5.97 -14.85 8.43
CA VAL A 49 -6.79 -13.65 8.26
C VAL A 49 -6.40 -12.96 6.95
N LEU A 50 -7.37 -12.82 6.05
CA LEU A 50 -7.19 -12.31 4.68
C LEU A 50 -8.40 -11.47 4.24
N LEU A 51 -8.19 -10.57 3.28
CA LEU A 51 -9.28 -10.02 2.45
C LEU A 51 -9.46 -10.90 1.20
N THR A 52 -9.98 -10.35 0.09
CA THR A 52 -10.32 -11.18 -1.09
C THR A 52 -9.11 -11.55 -1.95
N GLN A 53 -7.98 -10.85 -1.85
CA GLN A 53 -6.77 -11.13 -2.63
C GLN A 53 -5.53 -11.10 -1.74
N PHE A 54 -4.56 -11.97 -2.04
CA PHE A 54 -3.28 -12.02 -1.34
C PHE A 54 -2.14 -12.52 -2.24
N TRP A 55 -0.90 -12.19 -1.89
CA TRP A 55 0.27 -12.70 -2.60
C TRP A 55 0.71 -14.02 -1.97
N ASN A 56 0.64 -15.11 -2.74
CA ASN A 56 1.10 -16.41 -2.30
C ASN A 56 2.59 -16.56 -2.60
N TYR A 57 3.42 -16.58 -1.56
CA TYR A 57 4.87 -16.74 -1.75
C TYR A 57 5.31 -18.15 -2.16
N GLU A 58 4.46 -19.17 -1.95
CA GLU A 58 4.77 -20.55 -2.32
C GLU A 58 4.60 -20.75 -3.83
N SER A 59 3.42 -20.40 -4.37
CA SER A 59 3.14 -20.44 -5.81
C SER A 59 3.70 -19.23 -6.57
N LYS A 60 4.04 -18.14 -5.88
CA LYS A 60 4.51 -16.87 -6.46
C LYS A 60 3.49 -16.23 -7.40
N GLU A 61 2.23 -16.32 -7.04
CA GLU A 61 1.12 -15.72 -7.77
C GLU A 61 0.14 -15.00 -6.83
N TRP A 62 -0.79 -14.28 -7.45
CA TRP A 62 -1.91 -13.67 -6.75
C TRP A 62 -3.03 -14.69 -6.63
N ASP A 63 -3.42 -15.00 -5.40
CA ASP A 63 -4.54 -15.89 -5.08
C ASP A 63 -5.72 -15.10 -4.51
N ASP A 64 -6.92 -15.66 -4.66
CA ASP A 64 -8.17 -15.06 -4.18
C ASP A 64 -8.81 -15.91 -3.06
N THR A 65 -9.62 -15.26 -2.21
CA THR A 65 -10.41 -15.89 -1.15
C THR A 65 -11.83 -15.31 -1.04
N ASP A 66 -12.73 -16.03 -0.38
CA ASP A 66 -14.11 -15.62 -0.08
C ASP A 66 -14.30 -15.11 1.36
N ARG A 67 -13.20 -14.74 2.05
CA ARG A 67 -13.19 -14.35 3.47
C ARG A 67 -13.91 -13.04 3.79
N THR A 68 -14.31 -12.29 2.75
CA THR A 68 -15.02 -11.02 2.89
C THR A 68 -16.46 -11.17 2.44
N ILE A 69 -17.39 -11.07 3.40
CA ILE A 69 -18.82 -11.27 3.19
C ILE A 69 -19.45 -9.94 2.76
N GLU A 70 -19.17 -9.49 1.53
CA GLU A 70 -20.05 -8.54 0.87
C GLU A 70 -20.83 -9.26 -0.24
N SER A 71 -22.15 -9.06 -0.23
CA SER A 71 -23.03 -9.49 -1.32
C SER A 71 -22.65 -8.71 -2.58
N ASN A 72 -21.99 -9.40 -3.51
CA ASN A 72 -21.36 -8.92 -4.75
C ASN A 72 -19.89 -8.54 -4.56
N SER A 73 -19.03 -9.41 -5.08
CA SER A 73 -17.57 -9.31 -5.18
C SER A 73 -17.10 -8.03 -5.89
N ASP A 74 -17.08 -6.92 -5.18
CA ASP A 74 -16.45 -5.69 -5.65
C ASP A 74 -14.92 -5.79 -5.52
N GLY A 75 -14.33 -6.57 -6.41
CA GLY A 75 -12.92 -6.48 -6.79
C GLY A 75 -11.88 -7.16 -5.89
N GLN A 76 -10.63 -6.96 -6.30
CA GLN A 76 -9.40 -7.46 -5.68
C GLN A 76 -9.07 -6.59 -4.46
N LEU A 77 -9.49 -7.00 -3.26
CA LEU A 77 -9.21 -6.31 -2.00
C LEU A 77 -7.95 -6.89 -1.38
N HIS A 78 -6.92 -6.06 -1.19
CA HIS A 78 -5.59 -6.50 -0.74
C HIS A 78 -5.21 -5.83 0.57
N CYS A 79 -5.13 -6.60 1.65
CA CYS A 79 -4.83 -6.08 2.98
C CYS A 79 -3.33 -5.78 3.12
N ILE A 80 -3.00 -4.50 3.27
CA ILE A 80 -1.61 -4.05 3.51
C ILE A 80 -1.50 -3.13 4.72
N SER A 81 -2.60 -2.92 5.42
CA SER A 81 -2.61 -2.22 6.70
C SER A 81 -3.53 -2.96 7.64
N ALA A 82 -3.08 -3.14 8.88
CA ALA A 82 -3.90 -3.69 9.94
C ALA A 82 -3.59 -2.96 11.23
N VAL A 83 -4.63 -2.76 12.04
CA VAL A 83 -4.53 -2.11 13.36
C VAL A 83 -5.32 -2.95 14.37
N ALA A 84 -4.74 -3.16 15.54
CA ALA A 84 -5.41 -3.77 16.69
C ALA A 84 -6.17 -2.68 17.45
N PHE A 85 -7.46 -2.88 17.67
CA PHE A 85 -8.35 -1.91 18.29
C PHE A 85 -9.52 -2.61 18.96
N ASP A 86 -9.82 -2.24 20.21
CA ASP A 86 -11.02 -2.67 20.92
C ASP A 86 -12.23 -1.93 20.34
N TRP A 87 -12.90 -2.56 19.36
CA TRP A 87 -13.94 -1.90 18.57
C TRP A 87 -15.25 -1.81 19.34
N ASP A 88 -15.56 -2.81 20.16
CA ASP A 88 -16.80 -2.92 20.91
C ASP A 88 -16.70 -2.64 22.43
N ASP A 89 -15.52 -2.18 22.88
CA ASP A 89 -15.22 -1.75 24.26
C ASP A 89 -15.38 -2.90 25.27
N ASP A 90 -14.98 -4.10 24.88
CA ASP A 90 -15.06 -5.32 25.70
C ASP A 90 -13.73 -5.70 26.38
N GLY A 91 -12.66 -4.96 26.08
CA GLY A 91 -11.35 -5.09 26.70
C GLY A 91 -10.37 -5.99 25.95
N ASP A 92 -10.73 -6.46 24.75
CA ASP A 92 -9.81 -7.15 23.86
C ASP A 92 -9.71 -6.52 22.46
N PHE A 93 -8.64 -6.86 21.75
CA PHE A 93 -8.36 -6.27 20.45
C PHE A 93 -9.07 -7.04 19.35
N ASP A 94 -9.87 -6.29 18.59
CA ASP A 94 -10.32 -6.64 17.25
C ASP A 94 -9.29 -6.22 16.21
N LEU A 95 -9.50 -6.66 14.97
CA LEU A 95 -8.67 -6.29 13.85
C LEU A 95 -9.39 -5.31 12.94
N LEU A 96 -8.77 -4.18 12.66
CA LEU A 96 -9.08 -3.35 11.49
C LEU A 96 -8.17 -3.74 10.34
N LEU A 97 -8.74 -3.98 9.17
CA LEU A 97 -8.07 -4.48 7.97
C LEU A 97 -8.30 -3.51 6.81
N GLY A 98 -7.26 -2.77 6.44
CA GLY A 98 -7.31 -1.74 5.40
C GLY A 98 -6.84 -2.25 4.05
N ASP A 99 -7.68 -2.04 3.05
CA ASP A 99 -7.44 -2.45 1.67
C ASP A 99 -6.69 -1.36 0.87
N LYS A 100 -5.63 -1.79 0.16
CA LYS A 100 -4.87 -0.95 -0.75
C LYS A 100 -5.68 -0.47 -1.95
N ASN A 101 -6.47 -1.35 -2.56
CA ASN A 101 -6.83 -1.20 -3.97
C ASN A 101 -8.07 -0.32 -4.18
N LYS A 102 -9.05 -0.43 -3.29
CA LYS A 102 -10.29 0.34 -3.25
C LYS A 102 -10.34 1.31 -2.07
N GLY A 103 -9.45 1.14 -1.08
CA GLY A 103 -9.45 1.95 0.12
C GLY A 103 -10.59 1.58 1.07
N ARG A 104 -11.06 0.33 1.03
CA ARG A 104 -12.07 -0.18 1.97
C ARG A 104 -11.45 -0.49 3.32
N LEU A 105 -12.26 -0.43 4.36
CA LEU A 105 -11.89 -0.81 5.72
C LEU A 105 -12.84 -1.88 6.23
N PHE A 106 -12.29 -2.96 6.75
CA PHE A 106 -13.04 -4.03 7.39
C PHE A 106 -12.63 -4.14 8.84
N ARG A 107 -13.52 -4.72 9.64
CA ARG A 107 -13.19 -5.21 10.97
C ARG A 107 -13.40 -6.72 11.06
N GLN A 108 -12.63 -7.38 11.89
CA GLN A 108 -12.86 -8.76 12.27
C GLN A 108 -12.88 -8.85 13.79
N MET A 109 -14.02 -9.26 14.34
CA MET A 109 -14.21 -9.31 15.78
C MET A 109 -13.39 -10.44 16.40
N ASN A 110 -12.93 -10.24 17.62
CA ASN A 110 -12.35 -11.23 18.50
C ASN A 110 -13.41 -11.64 19.54
N GLU A 111 -13.79 -12.92 19.58
CA GLU A 111 -14.76 -13.44 20.56
C GLU A 111 -14.05 -14.11 21.75
N GLY A 112 -12.75 -13.84 21.91
CA GLY A 112 -11.84 -14.48 22.84
C GLY A 112 -11.34 -13.53 23.92
N THR A 113 -10.02 -13.38 24.00
CA THR A 113 -9.31 -12.38 24.82
C THR A 113 -7.97 -12.10 24.13
N ASN A 114 -7.26 -11.03 24.51
CA ASN A 114 -5.90 -10.80 24.00
C ASN A 114 -4.94 -11.98 24.22
N MET A 115 -5.01 -12.66 25.37
CA MET A 115 -4.15 -13.81 25.67
C MET A 115 -4.48 -15.05 24.84
N VAL A 116 -5.75 -15.22 24.46
CA VAL A 116 -6.24 -16.35 23.67
C VAL A 116 -7.24 -15.81 22.65
N PRO A 117 -6.76 -15.18 21.55
CA PRO A 117 -7.64 -14.58 20.56
C PRO A 117 -8.50 -15.64 19.86
N ALA A 118 -9.75 -15.29 19.61
CA ALA A 118 -10.69 -16.08 18.83
C ALA A 118 -11.32 -15.21 17.75
N PHE A 119 -10.50 -14.78 16.77
CA PHE A 119 -11.01 -13.98 15.67
C PHE A 119 -12.02 -14.77 14.84
N THR A 120 -13.11 -14.10 14.48
CA THR A 120 -14.30 -14.72 13.87
C THR A 120 -14.08 -15.28 12.46
N GLY A 121 -12.99 -14.93 11.78
CA GLY A 121 -12.73 -15.29 10.38
C GLY A 121 -13.63 -14.58 9.37
N LYS A 122 -14.49 -13.66 9.83
CA LYS A 122 -15.47 -12.92 9.02
C LYS A 122 -15.12 -11.44 8.98
N ASN A 123 -14.82 -10.93 7.78
CA ASN A 123 -14.59 -9.51 7.60
C ASN A 123 -15.92 -8.77 7.47
N ILE A 124 -16.17 -7.85 8.40
CA ILE A 124 -17.37 -7.01 8.46
C ILE A 124 -16.99 -5.62 7.95
N PRO A 125 -17.67 -5.07 6.93
CA PRO A 125 -17.33 -3.74 6.43
C PRO A 125 -17.54 -2.68 7.51
N VAL A 126 -16.58 -1.76 7.61
CA VAL A 126 -16.77 -0.49 8.31
C VAL A 126 -17.58 0.42 7.39
N LEU A 127 -18.55 1.14 7.95
CA LEU A 127 -19.46 1.98 7.19
C LEU A 127 -19.20 3.47 7.45
N THR A 128 -19.46 4.28 6.43
CA THR A 128 -19.62 5.73 6.51
C THR A 128 -21.09 6.08 6.25
N GLY A 129 -21.84 6.35 7.32
CA GLY A 129 -23.30 6.31 7.26
C GLY A 129 -23.82 4.92 6.86
N GLU A 130 -24.57 4.82 5.77
CA GLU A 130 -25.14 3.56 5.25
C GLU A 130 -24.27 2.91 4.15
N ALA A 131 -23.19 3.57 3.72
CA ALA A 131 -22.32 3.08 2.66
C ALA A 131 -21.02 2.48 3.23
N PRO A 132 -20.38 1.51 2.57
CA PRO A 132 -19.05 1.05 2.93
C PRO A 132 -18.06 2.22 3.04
N PHE A 133 -17.14 2.13 4.00
CA PHE A 133 -15.99 3.01 4.06
C PHE A 133 -15.20 2.88 2.76
N GLU A 134 -14.94 4.00 2.11
CA GLU A 134 -14.13 4.05 0.90
C GLU A 134 -13.23 5.29 0.92
N LEU A 135 -11.94 5.05 0.77
CA LEU A 135 -10.91 6.08 0.72
C LEU A 135 -10.36 6.18 -0.69
N ASN A 136 -10.59 7.34 -1.31
CA ASN A 136 -10.21 7.55 -2.70
C ASN A 136 -8.69 7.53 -2.88
N GLY A 137 -8.22 6.72 -3.83
CA GLY A 137 -6.80 6.51 -4.08
C GLY A 137 -6.16 5.41 -3.22
N GLY A 138 -6.94 4.57 -2.54
CA GLY A 138 -6.44 3.39 -1.84
C GLY A 138 -5.78 3.68 -0.49
N MET A 139 -5.99 2.82 0.52
CA MET A 139 -5.58 3.10 1.90
C MET A 139 -4.13 2.74 2.17
N THR A 140 -3.35 3.67 2.75
CA THR A 140 -1.97 3.41 3.19
C THR A 140 -1.90 2.77 4.57
N ALA A 141 -2.49 3.43 5.57
CA ALA A 141 -2.71 2.95 6.92
C ALA A 141 -3.78 3.82 7.60
N PRO A 142 -4.72 3.21 8.35
CA PRO A 142 -5.59 3.94 9.25
C PRO A 142 -4.85 4.29 10.55
N TYR A 143 -5.11 5.46 11.09
CA TYR A 143 -4.63 5.92 12.39
C TYR A 143 -5.82 6.22 13.29
N LEU A 144 -5.82 5.69 14.51
CA LEU A 144 -6.89 5.83 15.49
C LEU A 144 -6.55 6.96 16.44
N VAL A 145 -7.37 8.01 16.49
CA VAL A 145 -7.10 9.20 17.31
C VAL A 145 -8.37 10.00 17.58
N ASP A 146 -8.48 10.64 18.74
CA ASP A 146 -9.55 11.62 19.03
C ASP A 146 -9.16 12.98 18.41
N TRP A 147 -9.44 13.16 17.12
CA TRP A 147 -8.94 14.30 16.34
C TRP A 147 -9.59 15.62 16.75
N ASP A 148 -10.87 15.60 17.14
CA ASP A 148 -11.63 16.79 17.52
C ASP A 148 -11.85 16.95 19.03
N ALA A 149 -11.15 16.15 19.83
CA ALA A 149 -11.14 16.18 21.29
C ALA A 149 -12.55 15.99 21.92
N ASP A 150 -13.38 15.16 21.29
CA ASP A 150 -14.73 14.85 21.78
C ASP A 150 -14.82 13.55 22.59
N GLY A 151 -13.67 12.90 22.81
CA GLY A 151 -13.52 11.69 23.61
C GLY A 151 -13.85 10.41 22.86
N ARG A 152 -14.06 10.47 21.53
CA ARG A 152 -14.33 9.30 20.70
C ARG A 152 -13.19 9.11 19.70
N THR A 153 -12.81 7.86 19.50
CA THR A 153 -11.75 7.52 18.53
C THR A 153 -12.26 7.73 17.11
N ASP A 154 -11.63 8.66 16.39
CA ASP A 154 -11.79 8.90 14.97
C ASP A 154 -10.77 8.09 14.14
N LEU A 155 -10.95 8.14 12.81
CA LEU A 155 -9.96 7.62 11.86
C LEU A 155 -9.32 8.76 11.07
N VAL A 156 -7.99 8.78 11.03
CA VAL A 156 -7.20 9.61 10.11
C VAL A 156 -6.43 8.68 9.19
N CYS A 157 -6.62 8.80 7.89
CA CYS A 157 -6.11 7.85 6.91
C CYS A 157 -5.41 8.58 5.75
N GLY A 158 -4.22 8.12 5.38
CA GLY A 158 -3.54 8.53 4.16
C GLY A 158 -3.96 7.69 2.95
N SER A 159 -3.75 8.23 1.75
CA SER A 159 -3.97 7.50 0.50
C SER A 159 -2.73 7.32 -0.35
N PHE A 160 -2.73 6.27 -1.17
CA PHE A 160 -1.69 6.07 -2.17
C PHE A 160 -1.77 7.07 -3.30
N GLY A 161 -2.98 7.55 -3.61
CA GLY A 161 -3.26 8.24 -4.86
C GLY A 161 -2.94 7.35 -6.05
N ASP A 162 -2.74 7.95 -7.22
CA ASP A 162 -2.22 7.26 -8.39
C ASP A 162 -0.70 7.10 -8.28
N SER A 163 -0.22 6.21 -7.41
CA SER A 163 1.21 6.07 -7.09
C SER A 163 2.15 5.80 -8.27
N TYR A 164 1.64 5.40 -9.44
CA TYR A 164 2.44 5.06 -10.61
C TYR A 164 2.04 5.80 -11.89
N GLY A 165 0.89 6.47 -11.92
CA GLY A 165 0.54 7.39 -12.98
C GLY A 165 0.68 8.85 -12.55
N ASP A 166 0.18 9.72 -13.44
CA ASP A 166 0.39 11.16 -13.41
C ASP A 166 -0.92 11.94 -13.19
N GLU A 167 -1.99 11.27 -12.75
CA GLU A 167 -3.32 11.90 -12.63
C GLU A 167 -3.49 12.69 -11.32
N VAL A 168 -3.62 11.97 -10.20
CA VAL A 168 -3.99 12.56 -8.90
C VAL A 168 -3.13 11.96 -7.80
N GLY A 169 -2.47 12.82 -7.01
CA GLY A 169 -1.70 12.41 -5.85
C GLY A 169 -2.57 12.04 -4.65
N GLY A 170 -1.94 11.41 -3.66
CA GLY A 170 -2.54 11.04 -2.38
C GLY A 170 -2.97 12.25 -1.55
N ALA A 171 -3.85 11.95 -0.60
CA ALA A 171 -4.49 12.88 0.32
C ALA A 171 -4.49 12.31 1.74
N VAL A 172 -4.82 13.13 2.72
CA VAL A 172 -5.10 12.70 4.10
C VAL A 172 -6.54 13.04 4.42
N TYR A 173 -7.28 12.03 4.88
CA TYR A 173 -8.70 12.10 5.16
C TYR A 173 -8.94 11.88 6.65
N TRP A 174 -9.86 12.64 7.22
CA TRP A 174 -10.40 12.44 8.55
C TRP A 174 -11.84 11.95 8.44
N TYR A 175 -12.15 10.87 9.16
CA TYR A 175 -13.47 10.31 9.31
C TYR A 175 -13.86 10.41 10.78
N ARG A 176 -14.70 11.40 11.08
CA ARG A 176 -15.20 11.63 12.44
C ARG A 176 -16.10 10.49 12.90
N ASN A 177 -15.86 9.99 14.09
CA ASN A 177 -16.74 9.10 14.81
C ASN A 177 -17.94 9.90 15.36
N ILE A 178 -19.10 9.63 14.79
CA ILE A 178 -20.39 10.19 15.18
C ILE A 178 -21.21 9.20 16.02
N GLY A 179 -20.68 7.99 16.24
CA GLY A 179 -21.25 6.98 17.12
C GLY A 179 -20.87 7.20 18.58
N LYS A 180 -20.56 6.10 19.26
CA LYS A 180 -20.15 6.07 20.67
C LYS A 180 -18.98 5.11 20.86
N ILE A 181 -18.34 5.18 22.02
CA ILE A 181 -17.36 4.17 22.46
C ILE A 181 -18.04 2.79 22.45
N GLY A 182 -17.33 1.77 21.95
CA GLY A 182 -17.83 0.41 21.75
C GLY A 182 -18.87 0.23 20.63
N ALA A 183 -19.18 1.29 19.88
CA ALA A 183 -19.99 1.20 18.67
C ALA A 183 -19.70 2.40 17.75
N PRO A 184 -18.47 2.50 17.22
CA PRO A 184 -18.10 3.61 16.36
C PRO A 184 -18.93 3.60 15.07
N GLN A 185 -19.31 4.80 14.63
CA GLN A 185 -19.95 5.04 13.34
C GLN A 185 -19.28 6.24 12.72
N TYR A 186 -18.86 6.14 11.46
CA TYR A 186 -18.09 7.22 10.84
C TYR A 186 -18.96 8.08 9.93
N ALA A 187 -18.75 9.39 9.99
CA ALA A 187 -19.30 10.33 9.03
C ALA A 187 -18.55 10.24 7.69
N LYS A 188 -19.06 10.95 6.67
CA LYS A 188 -18.32 11.16 5.43
C LYS A 188 -17.00 11.89 5.72
N SER A 189 -15.94 11.52 5.02
CA SER A 189 -14.63 12.11 5.22
C SER A 189 -14.55 13.61 4.90
N VAL A 190 -13.62 14.25 5.59
CA VAL A 190 -13.10 15.59 5.28
C VAL A 190 -11.62 15.46 4.93
N ASN A 191 -11.15 16.25 3.97
CA ASN A 191 -9.72 16.27 3.62
C ASN A 191 -8.98 17.13 4.64
N LEU A 192 -8.02 16.55 5.36
CA LEU A 192 -7.05 17.29 6.15
C LEU A 192 -5.90 17.78 5.28
N ILE A 193 -5.50 16.97 4.29
CA ILE A 193 -4.57 17.35 3.23
C ILE A 193 -5.23 17.00 1.90
N GLU A 194 -5.48 18.01 1.07
CA GLU A 194 -6.07 17.85 -0.26
C GLU A 194 -5.18 16.98 -1.17
N PRO A 195 -5.75 16.20 -2.10
CA PRO A 195 -4.98 15.51 -3.12
C PRO A 195 -4.17 16.51 -3.94
N SER A 196 -2.97 16.12 -4.33
CA SER A 196 -2.08 16.98 -5.12
C SER A 196 -2.24 16.75 -6.61
N ALA A 197 -2.05 17.81 -7.40
CA ALA A 197 -1.84 17.66 -8.84
C ALA A 197 -0.42 17.18 -9.11
N LYS A 198 -0.29 16.09 -9.86
CA LYS A 198 1.01 15.55 -10.28
C LYS A 198 1.61 16.33 -11.46
N GLY A 199 2.87 16.05 -11.78
CA GLY A 199 3.56 16.66 -12.92
C GLY A 199 4.11 18.07 -12.65
N GLN A 200 4.27 18.46 -11.39
CA GLN A 200 4.92 19.72 -11.04
C GLN A 200 6.37 19.73 -11.53
N ALA A 201 6.93 20.92 -11.79
CA ALA A 201 8.32 21.05 -12.24
C ALA A 201 9.36 20.73 -11.14
N THR A 202 8.93 20.77 -9.88
CA THR A 202 9.77 20.59 -8.70
C THR A 202 9.02 19.82 -7.62
N ALA A 203 9.72 19.05 -6.80
CA ALA A 203 9.17 18.46 -5.59
C ALA A 203 8.72 19.56 -4.61
N THR A 204 7.45 19.55 -4.21
CA THR A 204 6.88 20.55 -3.29
C THR A 204 6.27 19.94 -2.03
N ARG A 205 5.82 18.69 -2.11
CA ARG A 205 5.23 17.91 -1.02
C ARG A 205 5.24 16.41 -1.36
N PRO A 206 5.03 15.54 -0.37
CA PRO A 206 4.58 14.18 -0.61
C PRO A 206 3.28 14.17 -1.42
N ASP A 207 3.19 13.28 -2.41
CA ASP A 207 2.06 13.12 -3.33
C ASP A 207 1.63 11.67 -3.55
N SER A 208 2.35 10.67 -3.04
CA SER A 208 2.00 9.26 -3.27
C SER A 208 2.41 8.40 -2.10
N GLY A 209 1.52 7.52 -1.65
CA GLY A 209 1.75 6.69 -0.48
C GLY A 209 1.94 7.54 0.77
N LEU A 210 0.94 8.37 1.10
CA LEU A 210 0.99 9.24 2.28
C LEU A 210 0.85 8.41 3.55
N TYR A 211 1.90 8.34 4.35
CA TYR A 211 1.90 7.75 5.68
C TYR A 211 1.94 8.88 6.71
N LEU A 212 1.15 8.76 7.76
CA LEU A 212 0.99 9.82 8.73
C LEU A 212 1.23 9.33 10.15
N ASP A 213 1.65 10.27 10.99
CA ASP A 213 1.60 10.17 12.44
C ASP A 213 0.89 11.44 12.97
N VAL A 214 0.24 11.31 14.12
CA VAL A 214 -0.59 12.36 14.72
C VAL A 214 -0.06 12.68 16.11
N VAL A 215 0.35 13.92 16.33
CA VAL A 215 0.97 14.36 17.59
C VAL A 215 0.81 15.86 17.76
N ASP A 216 0.65 16.36 18.99
CA ASP A 216 0.83 17.78 19.28
C ASP A 216 2.33 18.11 19.19
N TYR A 217 2.78 18.48 17.99
CA TYR A 217 4.19 18.67 17.68
C TYR A 217 4.69 20.01 18.23
N ASN A 218 3.83 21.02 18.21
CA ASN A 218 4.19 22.39 18.56
C ASN A 218 3.88 22.76 20.03
N GLY A 219 3.13 21.91 20.75
CA GLY A 219 2.78 22.08 22.16
C GLY A 219 1.61 23.04 22.40
N ASP A 220 0.76 23.30 21.41
CA ASP A 220 -0.39 24.21 21.52
C ASP A 220 -1.67 23.53 22.01
N GLY A 221 -1.63 22.21 22.22
CA GLY A 221 -2.75 21.39 22.67
C GLY A 221 -3.66 20.90 21.55
N SER A 222 -3.37 21.25 20.29
CA SER A 222 -4.02 20.71 19.10
C SER A 222 -3.15 19.62 18.48
N LEU A 223 -3.77 18.63 17.84
CA LEU A 223 -3.02 17.60 17.13
C LEU A 223 -2.51 18.12 15.78
N ASP A 224 -1.24 17.89 15.51
CA ASP A 224 -0.58 18.13 14.23
C ASP A 224 -0.43 16.82 13.43
N LEU A 225 -0.22 16.95 12.12
CA LEU A 225 0.12 15.83 11.23
C LEU A 225 1.59 15.87 10.82
N VAL A 226 2.28 14.75 10.99
CA VAL A 226 3.56 14.48 10.34
C VAL A 226 3.31 13.52 9.20
N VAL A 227 3.55 13.93 7.95
CA VAL A 227 3.20 13.14 6.77
C VAL A 227 4.41 12.92 5.88
N GLY A 228 4.77 11.65 5.68
CA GLY A 228 5.79 11.21 4.75
C GLY A 228 5.19 10.54 3.52
N GLY A 229 5.98 10.40 2.46
CA GLY A 229 5.55 9.69 1.26
C GLY A 229 6.57 9.79 0.14
N TYR A 230 6.14 9.57 -1.10
CA TYR A 230 6.93 9.88 -2.28
C TYR A 230 6.48 11.20 -2.87
N SER A 231 7.40 11.93 -3.50
CA SER A 231 7.09 13.07 -4.35
C SER A 231 7.42 12.72 -5.80
N HIS A 232 6.49 13.01 -6.71
CA HIS A 232 6.69 12.89 -8.15
C HIS A 232 6.70 14.26 -8.80
N TRP A 233 7.71 14.51 -9.64
CA TRP A 233 7.82 15.76 -10.36
C TRP A 233 8.58 15.56 -11.66
N THR A 234 8.36 16.43 -12.64
CA THR A 234 9.03 16.38 -13.93
C THR A 234 9.84 17.65 -14.07
N PRO A 235 11.17 17.61 -13.88
CA PRO A 235 12.00 18.81 -13.96
C PRO A 235 11.75 19.60 -15.25
N GLU A 236 11.67 20.92 -15.11
CA GLU A 236 11.48 21.80 -16.27
C GLU A 236 12.58 21.55 -17.31
N GLN A 237 12.16 21.31 -18.54
CA GLN A 237 13.09 21.10 -19.64
C GLN A 237 13.58 22.46 -20.12
N LYS A 238 14.90 22.61 -20.17
CA LYS A 238 15.52 23.75 -20.83
C LYS A 238 15.20 23.67 -22.33
N PRO A 239 15.02 24.80 -23.03
CA PRO A 239 14.99 24.79 -24.49
C PRO A 239 16.26 24.14 -25.04
N LEU A 240 16.09 23.14 -25.91
CA LEU A 240 17.21 22.42 -26.51
C LEU A 240 17.77 23.19 -27.70
N THR A 241 19.10 23.15 -27.85
CA THR A 241 19.78 23.58 -29.06
C THR A 241 19.50 22.62 -30.24
N GLU A 242 19.77 23.05 -31.48
CA GLU A 242 19.61 22.18 -32.66
C GLU A 242 20.45 20.89 -32.57
N ASP A 243 21.67 20.98 -32.03
CA ASP A 243 22.54 19.83 -31.83
C ASP A 243 21.99 18.87 -30.77
N GLU A 244 21.46 19.40 -29.66
CA GLU A 244 20.81 18.59 -28.62
C GLU A 244 19.53 17.92 -29.15
N LEU A 245 18.73 18.61 -29.97
CA LEU A 245 17.55 18.02 -30.61
C LEU A 245 17.93 16.85 -31.52
N LYS A 246 19.00 17.01 -32.31
CA LYS A 246 19.51 15.94 -33.17
C LYS A 246 20.01 14.76 -32.33
N HIS A 247 20.76 15.04 -31.27
CA HIS A 247 21.25 14.01 -30.37
C HIS A 247 20.11 13.25 -29.67
N VAL A 248 19.07 13.96 -29.22
CA VAL A 248 17.85 13.34 -28.65
C VAL A 248 17.17 12.43 -29.68
N ALA A 249 17.01 12.88 -30.92
CA ALA A 249 16.42 12.05 -31.97
C ALA A 249 17.25 10.79 -32.25
N ASP A 250 18.57 10.89 -32.27
CA ASP A 250 19.48 9.77 -32.46
C ASP A 250 19.40 8.76 -31.28
N LEU A 251 19.26 9.25 -30.05
CA LEU A 251 19.06 8.41 -28.85
C LEU A 251 17.70 7.73 -28.86
N GLU A 252 16.63 8.43 -29.24
CA GLU A 252 15.27 7.89 -29.31
C GLU A 252 15.17 6.75 -30.35
N VAL A 253 15.85 6.87 -31.50
CA VAL A 253 15.94 5.80 -32.49
C VAL A 253 16.67 4.58 -31.94
N GLN A 254 17.85 4.77 -31.33
CA GLN A 254 18.60 3.66 -30.72
C GLN A 254 17.81 2.97 -29.61
N LEU A 255 17.11 3.75 -28.78
CA LEU A 255 16.29 3.21 -27.71
C LEU A 255 15.12 2.39 -28.26
N ALA A 256 14.48 2.86 -29.34
CA ALA A 256 13.41 2.13 -30.00
C ALA A 256 13.88 0.78 -30.56
N ASP A 257 15.09 0.73 -31.14
CA ASP A 257 15.69 -0.51 -31.63
C ASP A 257 15.98 -1.51 -30.49
N VAL A 258 16.53 -1.04 -29.37
CA VAL A 258 16.78 -1.87 -28.18
C VAL A 258 15.46 -2.39 -27.58
N VAL A 259 14.45 -1.51 -27.44
CA VAL A 259 13.12 -1.91 -26.95
C VAL A 259 12.48 -2.96 -27.86
N LYS A 260 12.62 -2.79 -29.18
CA LYS A 260 12.14 -3.78 -30.16
C LYS A 260 12.84 -5.14 -29.95
N ALA A 261 14.17 -5.16 -29.82
CA ALA A 261 14.91 -6.39 -29.56
C ALA A 261 14.48 -7.08 -28.25
N ILE A 262 14.30 -6.32 -27.16
CA ILE A 262 13.77 -6.82 -25.88
C ILE A 262 12.39 -7.44 -26.06
N ASN A 263 11.50 -6.75 -26.78
CA ASN A 263 10.14 -7.21 -27.03
C ASN A 263 10.09 -8.44 -27.93
N GLU A 264 10.97 -8.56 -28.91
CA GLU A 264 11.10 -9.75 -29.75
C GLU A 264 11.53 -10.98 -28.92
N LEU A 265 12.53 -10.83 -28.04
CA LEU A 265 12.95 -11.88 -27.10
C LEU A 265 11.79 -12.31 -26.18
N ARG A 266 11.07 -11.34 -25.60
CA ARG A 266 9.89 -11.59 -24.77
C ARG A 266 8.78 -12.29 -25.53
N SER A 267 8.44 -11.79 -26.71
CA SER A 267 7.33 -12.31 -27.53
C SER A 267 7.61 -13.73 -28.00
N LYS A 268 8.85 -14.02 -28.41
CA LYS A 268 9.27 -15.37 -28.75
C LYS A 268 9.13 -16.32 -27.57
N ALA A 269 9.58 -15.91 -26.38
CA ALA A 269 9.40 -16.68 -25.15
C ALA A 269 7.92 -16.94 -24.86
N LEU A 270 7.07 -15.90 -24.93
CA LEU A 270 5.63 -16.00 -24.73
C LEU A 270 4.98 -16.99 -25.71
N LEU A 271 5.34 -16.93 -27.01
CA LEU A 271 4.87 -17.86 -28.04
C LEU A 271 5.25 -19.31 -27.74
N GLU A 272 6.50 -19.56 -27.32
CA GLU A 272 7.00 -20.88 -26.95
C GLU A 272 6.32 -21.45 -25.69
N THR A 273 5.70 -20.59 -24.89
CA THR A 273 5.06 -20.96 -23.62
C THR A 273 3.53 -21.12 -23.71
N GLN A 274 2.91 -20.93 -24.88
CA GLN A 274 1.44 -20.88 -25.01
C GLN A 274 0.70 -22.14 -24.53
N ASN A 275 1.31 -23.32 -24.65
CA ASN A 275 0.70 -24.60 -24.28
C ASN A 275 1.34 -25.24 -23.03
N LEU A 276 2.17 -24.48 -22.29
CA LEU A 276 2.83 -24.96 -21.09
C LEU A 276 2.00 -24.67 -19.84
N SER A 277 2.23 -25.44 -18.77
CA SER A 277 1.74 -25.09 -17.43
C SER A 277 2.40 -23.80 -16.93
N ASP A 278 1.77 -23.08 -16.00
CA ASP A 278 2.27 -21.77 -15.56
C ASP A 278 3.65 -21.82 -14.89
N ASP A 279 4.00 -22.94 -14.25
CA ASP A 279 5.35 -23.22 -13.74
C ASP A 279 6.38 -23.31 -14.87
N GLU A 280 6.05 -24.06 -15.93
CA GLU A 280 6.91 -24.21 -17.11
C GLU A 280 7.01 -22.89 -17.89
N LYS A 281 5.92 -22.10 -17.98
CA LYS A 281 5.97 -20.74 -18.54
C LYS A 281 6.93 -19.85 -17.75
N SER A 282 6.81 -19.85 -16.42
CA SER A 282 7.62 -19.04 -15.52
C SER A 282 9.09 -19.41 -15.60
N ALA A 283 9.42 -20.70 -15.59
CA ALA A 283 10.80 -21.18 -15.75
C ALA A 283 11.39 -20.75 -17.10
N LYS A 284 10.61 -20.84 -18.18
CA LYS A 284 11.06 -20.44 -19.52
C LYS A 284 11.28 -18.93 -19.65
N LEU A 285 10.39 -18.12 -19.08
CA LEU A 285 10.57 -16.67 -19.02
C LEU A 285 11.80 -16.28 -18.19
N GLN A 286 12.06 -16.97 -17.07
CA GLN A 286 13.27 -16.75 -16.28
C GLN A 286 14.55 -17.10 -17.03
N GLU A 287 14.56 -18.16 -17.84
CA GLU A 287 15.70 -18.50 -18.71
C GLU A 287 16.00 -17.34 -19.67
N VAL A 288 14.96 -16.80 -20.32
CA VAL A 288 15.11 -15.69 -21.27
C VAL A 288 15.57 -14.42 -20.56
N TYR A 289 15.00 -14.06 -19.42
CA TYR A 289 15.44 -12.90 -18.63
C TYR A 289 16.84 -13.07 -18.03
N GLY A 290 17.26 -14.31 -17.81
CA GLY A 290 18.59 -14.68 -17.36
C GLY A 290 19.62 -14.78 -18.48
N SER A 291 19.22 -14.74 -19.75
CA SER A 291 20.12 -14.88 -20.89
C SER A 291 21.08 -13.69 -21.02
N ASP A 292 22.28 -13.95 -21.52
CA ASP A 292 23.27 -12.89 -21.75
C ASP A 292 22.79 -11.86 -22.77
N GLU A 293 22.06 -12.31 -23.80
CA GLU A 293 21.48 -11.42 -24.82
C GLU A 293 20.47 -10.45 -24.19
N TYR A 294 19.53 -10.95 -23.39
CA TYR A 294 18.56 -10.09 -22.71
C TYR A 294 19.23 -9.12 -21.74
N ARG A 295 20.22 -9.58 -20.97
CA ARG A 295 20.99 -8.73 -20.04
C ARG A 295 21.77 -7.65 -20.78
N GLN A 296 22.35 -7.96 -21.94
CA GLN A 296 23.03 -6.96 -22.78
C GLN A 296 22.05 -5.90 -23.27
N GLN A 297 20.89 -6.30 -23.79
CA GLN A 297 19.87 -5.35 -24.23
C GLN A 297 19.36 -4.47 -23.08
N MET A 298 19.12 -5.04 -21.90
CA MET A 298 18.73 -4.26 -20.70
C MET A 298 19.83 -3.30 -20.25
N THR A 299 21.10 -3.68 -20.38
CA THR A 299 22.24 -2.81 -20.07
C THR A 299 22.29 -1.62 -21.01
N GLU A 300 22.17 -1.85 -22.33
CA GLU A 300 22.17 -0.77 -23.32
C GLU A 300 20.93 0.12 -23.17
N TYR A 301 19.75 -0.46 -22.95
CA TYR A 301 18.52 0.28 -22.64
C TYR A 301 18.72 1.23 -21.47
N THR A 302 19.32 0.73 -20.37
CA THR A 302 19.57 1.53 -19.16
C THR A 302 20.52 2.69 -19.45
N LYS A 303 21.61 2.41 -20.17
CA LYS A 303 22.61 3.41 -20.56
C LYS A 303 21.99 4.51 -21.44
N LEU A 304 21.30 4.14 -22.52
CA LEU A 304 20.65 5.08 -23.43
C LEU A 304 19.56 5.90 -22.72
N SER A 305 18.75 5.27 -21.88
CA SER A 305 17.73 5.96 -21.08
C SER A 305 18.33 6.99 -20.12
N GLN A 306 19.46 6.66 -19.48
CA GLN A 306 20.19 7.59 -18.62
C GLN A 306 20.81 8.75 -19.40
N GLU A 307 21.30 8.51 -20.62
CA GLU A 307 21.85 9.56 -21.48
C GLU A 307 20.75 10.50 -21.96
N LEU A 308 19.63 9.95 -22.45
CA LEU A 308 18.46 10.72 -22.85
C LEU A 308 17.92 11.58 -21.70
N ALA A 309 17.85 11.02 -20.49
CA ALA A 309 17.38 11.73 -19.29
C ALA A 309 18.26 12.94 -18.88
N LYS A 310 19.51 13.05 -19.35
CA LYS A 310 20.37 14.23 -19.11
C LYS A 310 19.95 15.44 -19.95
N VAL A 311 19.37 15.19 -21.12
CA VAL A 311 18.99 16.22 -22.10
C VAL A 311 17.48 16.47 -22.06
N LYS A 312 16.69 15.40 -21.91
CA LYS A 312 15.23 15.40 -21.81
C LYS A 312 14.81 14.79 -20.46
N PRO A 313 14.75 15.60 -19.38
CA PRO A 313 14.34 15.13 -18.06
C PRO A 313 13.03 14.34 -18.11
N THR A 314 13.01 13.20 -17.43
CA THR A 314 11.81 12.37 -17.20
C THR A 314 11.25 12.61 -15.80
N ASN A 315 10.06 12.06 -15.54
CA ASN A 315 9.46 12.07 -14.20
C ASN A 315 10.47 11.51 -13.18
N LYS A 316 10.67 12.27 -12.11
CA LYS A 316 11.46 11.92 -10.93
C LYS A 316 10.52 11.45 -9.85
N ARG A 317 11.02 10.52 -9.03
CA ARG A 317 10.37 10.03 -7.83
C ARG A 317 11.41 9.88 -6.74
N GLU A 318 11.21 10.57 -5.64
CA GLU A 318 12.06 10.44 -4.45
C GLU A 318 11.21 10.34 -3.18
N ALA A 319 11.75 9.69 -2.16
CA ALA A 319 11.12 9.66 -0.85
C ALA A 319 11.23 11.06 -0.21
N PHE A 320 10.10 11.55 0.27
CA PHE A 320 9.97 12.79 1.01
C PHE A 320 9.71 12.39 2.47
N VAL A 321 10.73 12.56 3.31
CA VAL A 321 10.68 12.33 4.76
C VAL A 321 10.64 13.68 5.45
#